data_AF-A0A939VZ96-F1
#
_entry.id   AF-A0A939VZ96-F1
#
_cell.length_a   1.000
_cell.length_b   1.000
_cell.length_c   1.000
_cell.angle_alpha   90.00
_cell.angle_beta   90.00
_cell.angle_gamma   90.00
#
_symmetry.space_group_name_H-M   'P 1'
#
loop_
_entity.id
_entity.type
_entity.pdbx_description
1 polymer ?
#
loop_
_entity_poly.entity_id
_entity_poly.type
_entity_poly.pdbx_seq_one_letter_code
_entity_poly.pdbx_strand_id
1 'polypeptide(L)'
;MAAKHKIKVDPENVRIHDERNQEAIGQSLRDLGTGRSILIDSDNVVIGGNGVYAQAQELGLPVRVIESDGTELIAVKRTDLKSSDAKRKALAIADNRTSDLSFFDDAKLSRMLDQCGELNAAVGFTPEEIAELTANPDDPAEEIPAKDSGQGEIPFAEELLESHNYVVLYFNNSVDWLQAQTLFNLQSVKEPGAKPGYVHRGIGRVINGAAALNRILHAGENNTVEVAK
;
A
#
# COMPACT_ATOMS: atom_id res chain seq x y z
N MET A 1 -40.13 -3.64 18.58
CA MET A 1 -39.50 -3.89 17.26
C MET A 1 -38.48 -2.79 17.05
N ALA A 2 -37.18 -3.08 17.11
CA ALA A 2 -36.16 -2.08 16.79
C ALA A 2 -36.35 -1.65 15.33
N ALA A 3 -36.35 -0.35 15.05
CA ALA A 3 -36.41 0.16 13.69
C ALA A 3 -35.29 -0.51 12.87
N LYS A 4 -35.65 -1.11 11.72
CA LYS A 4 -34.66 -1.61 10.77
C LYS A 4 -33.95 -0.39 10.18
N HIS A 5 -32.82 -0.04 10.78
CA HIS A 5 -31.91 0.95 10.21
C HIS A 5 -31.36 0.35 8.92
N LYS A 6 -31.76 0.93 7.78
CA LYS A 6 -31.30 0.47 6.47
C LYS A 6 -29.90 1.03 6.26
N ILE A 7 -28.89 0.25 6.65
CA ILE A 7 -27.48 0.56 6.40
C ILE A 7 -27.20 0.46 4.90
N LYS A 8 -26.38 1.39 4.39
CA LYS A 8 -26.01 1.53 2.99
C LYS A 8 -24.51 1.32 2.85
N VAL A 9 -24.12 0.55 1.84
CA VAL A 9 -22.72 0.53 1.38
C VAL A 9 -22.36 1.93 0.90
N ASP A 10 -21.15 2.38 1.21
CA ASP A 10 -20.67 3.69 0.79
C ASP A 10 -20.28 3.68 -0.70
N PRO A 11 -20.93 4.52 -1.55
CA PRO A 11 -20.56 4.63 -2.96
C PRO A 11 -19.14 5.22 -3.17
N GLU A 12 -18.63 6.01 -2.22
CA GLU A 12 -17.31 6.62 -2.27
C GLU A 12 -16.24 5.80 -1.52
N ASN A 13 -16.57 4.56 -1.11
CA ASN A 13 -15.61 3.65 -0.49
C ASN A 13 -14.36 3.51 -1.37
N VAL A 14 -13.21 3.87 -0.81
CA VAL A 14 -11.91 3.82 -1.49
C VAL A 14 -11.32 2.44 -1.55
N ARG A 15 -11.86 1.46 -0.82
CA ARG A 15 -11.37 0.08 -0.88
C ARG A 15 -12.07 -0.69 -1.98
N ILE A 16 -11.29 -1.27 -2.89
CA ILE A 16 -11.77 -2.21 -3.89
C ILE A 16 -11.70 -3.62 -3.33
N HIS A 17 -12.82 -4.33 -3.44
CA HIS A 17 -12.99 -5.71 -2.99
C HIS A 17 -13.21 -6.60 -4.21
N ASP A 18 -12.14 -7.25 -4.70
CA ASP A 18 -12.22 -8.20 -5.81
C ASP A 18 -12.92 -9.51 -5.39
N GLU A 19 -13.17 -10.40 -6.35
CA GLU A 19 -13.87 -11.67 -6.09
C GLU A 19 -13.16 -12.52 -5.03
N ARG A 20 -11.82 -12.58 -5.08
CA ARG A 20 -11.01 -13.31 -4.09
C ARG A 20 -11.18 -12.73 -2.70
N ASN A 21 -11.17 -11.40 -2.56
CA ASN A 21 -11.38 -10.71 -1.30
C ASN A 21 -12.78 -10.98 -0.76
N GLN A 22 -13.81 -10.85 -1.60
CA GLN A 22 -15.20 -11.09 -1.24
C GLN A 22 -15.43 -12.54 -0.79
N GLU A 23 -14.89 -13.51 -1.52
CA GLU A 23 -14.97 -14.92 -1.16
C GLU A 23 -14.29 -15.20 0.20
N ALA A 24 -13.11 -14.61 0.43
CA ALA A 24 -12.41 -14.76 1.70
C ALA A 24 -13.20 -14.17 2.88
N ILE A 25 -13.83 -13.00 2.69
CA ILE A 25 -14.73 -12.38 3.68
C ILE A 25 -15.94 -13.27 3.94
N GLY A 26 -16.63 -13.69 2.87
CA GLY A 26 -17.81 -14.54 2.96
C GLY A 26 -17.51 -15.87 3.66
N GLN A 27 -16.37 -16.49 3.36
CA GLN A 27 -15.96 -17.74 3.99
C GLN A 27 -15.67 -17.56 5.48
N SER A 28 -14.97 -16.47 5.84
CA SER A 28 -14.71 -16.12 7.24
C SER A 28 -16.03 -15.91 8.00
N LEU A 29 -16.99 -15.19 7.43
CA LEU A 29 -18.31 -14.98 8.02
C LEU A 29 -19.08 -16.29 8.22
N ARG A 30 -19.08 -17.18 7.22
CA ARG A 30 -19.77 -18.48 7.29
C ARG A 30 -19.20 -19.40 8.36
N ASP A 31 -17.88 -19.56 8.37
CA ASP A 31 -17.24 -20.59 9.20
C ASP A 31 -16.89 -20.09 10.60
N LEU A 32 -16.46 -18.82 10.70
CA LEU A 32 -15.87 -18.23 11.90
C LEU A 32 -16.85 -17.30 12.62
N GLY A 33 -17.89 -16.86 11.92
CA GLY A 33 -18.86 -15.85 12.38
C GLY A 33 -18.28 -14.44 12.29
N THR A 34 -19.10 -13.45 12.66
CA THR A 34 -18.68 -12.04 12.66
C THR A 34 -17.51 -11.79 13.61
N GLY A 35 -16.44 -11.19 13.09
CA GLY A 35 -15.25 -10.78 13.84
C GLY A 35 -15.41 -9.38 14.43
N ARG A 36 -14.73 -8.39 13.84
CA ARG A 36 -14.90 -6.97 14.20
C ARG A 36 -16.28 -6.46 13.77
N SER A 37 -16.76 -5.43 14.48
CA SER A 37 -17.92 -4.64 14.04
C SER A 37 -17.59 -3.80 12.81
N ILE A 38 -18.62 -3.37 12.09
CA ILE A 38 -18.53 -2.31 11.09
C ILE A 38 -18.74 -0.95 11.75
N LEU A 39 -18.32 0.13 11.07
CA LEU A 39 -18.56 1.51 11.48
C LEU A 39 -19.46 2.19 10.46
N ILE A 40 -20.51 2.88 10.94
CA ILE A 40 -21.46 3.63 10.10
C ILE A 40 -21.57 5.06 10.62
N ASP A 41 -21.89 6.00 9.73
CA ASP A 41 -22.21 7.38 10.11
C ASP A 41 -23.67 7.56 10.56
N SER A 42 -24.05 8.78 10.92
CA SER A 42 -25.42 9.13 11.32
C SER A 42 -26.47 8.97 10.21
N ASP A 43 -26.05 8.93 8.94
CA ASP A 43 -26.90 8.71 7.77
C ASP A 43 -27.03 7.21 7.40
N ASN A 44 -26.47 6.34 8.24
CA ASN A 44 -26.37 4.89 8.07
C ASN A 44 -25.55 4.47 6.85
N VAL A 45 -24.54 5.24 6.46
CA VAL A 45 -23.57 4.91 5.43
C VAL A 45 -22.32 4.30 6.08
N VAL A 46 -21.79 3.23 5.49
CA VAL A 46 -20.65 2.50 6.06
C VAL A 46 -19.34 3.27 5.87
N ILE A 47 -18.75 3.73 6.98
CA ILE A 47 -17.40 4.32 7.03
C ILE A 47 -16.34 3.21 6.89
N GLY A 48 -16.52 2.09 7.60
CA GLY A 48 -15.54 1.01 7.68
C GLY A 48 -16.20 -0.37 7.70
N GLY A 49 -15.68 -1.28 6.89
CA GLY A 49 -16.23 -2.64 6.75
C GLY A 49 -17.24 -2.82 5.61
N ASN A 50 -17.11 -2.05 4.52
CA ASN A 50 -17.99 -2.14 3.33
C ASN A 50 -18.11 -3.57 2.77
N GLY A 51 -16.98 -4.24 2.49
CA GLY A 51 -16.99 -5.64 2.02
C GLY A 51 -17.61 -6.62 3.02
N VAL A 52 -17.38 -6.43 4.32
CA VAL A 52 -17.97 -7.26 5.39
C VAL A 52 -19.48 -7.10 5.43
N TYR A 53 -19.98 -5.87 5.34
CA TYR A 53 -21.41 -5.61 5.34
C TYR A 53 -22.11 -6.21 4.12
N ALA A 54 -21.53 -6.04 2.92
CA ALA A 54 -22.08 -6.63 1.69
C ALA A 54 -22.23 -8.15 1.80
N GLN A 55 -21.17 -8.85 2.24
CA GLN A 55 -21.20 -10.30 2.43
C GLN A 55 -22.13 -10.73 3.58
N ALA A 56 -22.23 -9.94 4.66
CA ALA A 56 -23.16 -10.22 5.74
C ALA A 56 -24.63 -10.09 5.30
N GLN A 57 -24.95 -9.14 4.41
CA GLN A 57 -26.27 -9.01 3.80
C GLN A 57 -26.61 -10.21 2.92
N GLU A 58 -25.68 -10.65 2.07
CA GLU A 58 -25.85 -11.85 1.23
C GLU A 58 -26.12 -13.10 2.07
N LEU A 59 -25.45 -13.24 3.21
CA LEU A 59 -25.64 -14.34 4.16
C LEU A 59 -26.87 -14.17 5.07
N GLY A 60 -27.59 -13.04 5.00
CA GLY A 60 -28.76 -12.77 5.83
C GLY A 60 -28.45 -12.65 7.32
N LEU A 61 -27.23 -12.25 7.70
CA LEU A 61 -26.83 -12.13 9.09
C LEU A 61 -27.57 -10.96 9.78
N PRO A 62 -28.06 -11.15 11.02
CA PRO A 62 -28.73 -10.08 11.74
C PRO A 62 -27.74 -8.98 12.12
N VAL A 63 -28.16 -7.72 12.01
CA VAL A 63 -27.35 -6.55 12.34
C VAL A 63 -27.96 -5.83 13.54
N ARG A 64 -27.10 -5.53 14.52
CA ARG A 64 -27.44 -4.74 15.70
C ARG A 64 -26.62 -3.45 15.66
N VAL A 65 -27.30 -2.30 15.72
CA VAL A 65 -26.67 -0.98 15.80
C VAL A 65 -26.53 -0.57 17.25
N ILE A 66 -25.37 -0.01 17.59
CA ILE A 66 -25.08 0.66 18.88
C ILE A 66 -24.68 2.08 18.51
N GLU A 67 -25.40 3.08 19.02
CA GLU A 67 -25.09 4.49 18.80
C GLU A 67 -23.91 4.91 19.69
N SER A 68 -23.02 5.75 19.16
CA SER A 68 -21.87 6.33 19.85
C SER A 68 -21.53 7.68 19.23
N ASP A 69 -20.98 8.59 20.01
CA ASP A 69 -20.44 9.89 19.56
C ASP A 69 -18.92 9.85 19.35
N GLY A 70 -18.30 8.68 19.48
CA GLY A 70 -16.86 8.48 19.32
C GLY A 70 -16.01 8.83 20.54
N THR A 71 -16.62 9.20 21.68
CA THR A 71 -15.87 9.56 22.90
C THR A 71 -15.47 8.36 23.76
N GLU A 72 -16.02 7.18 23.48
CA GLU A 72 -15.69 5.92 24.17
C GLU A 72 -15.38 4.78 23.19
N LEU A 73 -14.51 3.85 23.62
CA LEU A 73 -14.18 2.66 22.85
C LEU A 73 -15.24 1.56 23.07
N ILE A 74 -15.92 1.16 22.00
CA ILE A 74 -16.89 0.06 22.04
C ILE A 74 -16.17 -1.29 21.84
N ALA A 75 -16.20 -2.14 22.86
CA ALA A 75 -15.62 -3.48 22.81
C ALA A 75 -16.70 -4.57 22.58
N VAL A 76 -16.57 -5.33 21.50
CA VAL A 76 -17.45 -6.48 21.20
C VAL A 76 -16.83 -7.78 21.72
N LYS A 77 -17.51 -8.44 22.67
CA LYS A 77 -17.06 -9.71 23.26
C LYS A 77 -17.77 -10.92 22.65
N ARG A 78 -17.03 -11.79 21.95
CA ARG A 78 -17.49 -13.13 21.53
C ARG A 78 -17.49 -14.09 22.72
N THR A 79 -18.67 -14.42 23.23
CA THR A 79 -18.82 -15.31 24.40
C THR A 79 -18.65 -16.79 24.08
N ASP A 80 -18.67 -17.15 22.79
CA ASP A 80 -18.51 -18.51 22.27
C ASP A 80 -17.05 -18.90 21.99
N LEU A 81 -16.10 -17.97 22.17
CA LEU A 81 -14.69 -18.18 21.86
C LEU A 81 -13.79 -17.98 23.09
N LYS A 82 -12.74 -18.80 23.19
CA LYS A 82 -11.63 -18.68 24.14
C LYS A 82 -10.29 -18.56 23.40
N SER A 83 -9.28 -18.02 24.09
CA SER A 83 -7.93 -17.83 23.52
C SER A 83 -7.27 -19.13 23.04
N SER A 84 -7.62 -20.27 23.65
CA SER A 84 -7.13 -21.60 23.27
C SER A 84 -7.68 -22.10 21.94
N ASP A 85 -8.84 -21.60 21.50
CA ASP A 85 -9.65 -22.24 20.48
C ASP A 85 -9.07 -22.06 19.08
N ALA A 86 -9.06 -23.14 18.30
CA ALA A 86 -8.61 -23.10 16.91
C ALA A 86 -9.45 -22.13 16.07
N LYS A 87 -10.77 -22.12 16.26
CA LYS A 87 -11.71 -21.20 15.60
C LYS A 87 -11.36 -19.72 15.87
N ARG A 88 -11.02 -19.39 17.13
CA ARG A 88 -10.59 -18.03 17.51
C ARG A 88 -9.28 -17.65 16.81
N LYS A 89 -8.32 -18.57 16.72
CA LYS A 89 -7.03 -18.32 16.05
C LYS A 89 -7.22 -18.12 14.54
N ALA A 90 -8.04 -18.96 13.89
CA ALA A 90 -8.39 -18.80 12.49
C ALA A 90 -9.09 -17.45 12.24
N LEU A 91 -10.03 -17.06 13.10
CA LEU A 91 -10.72 -15.77 12.99
C LEU A 91 -9.73 -14.60 13.06
N ALA A 92 -8.78 -14.64 13.99
CA ALA A 92 -7.76 -13.59 14.10
C ALA A 92 -6.88 -13.45 12.84
N ILE A 93 -6.59 -14.56 12.17
CA ILE A 93 -5.81 -14.54 10.91
C ILE A 93 -6.68 -14.01 9.76
N ALA A 94 -7.88 -14.57 9.60
CA ALA A 94 -8.78 -14.21 8.50
C ALA A 94 -9.19 -12.73 8.53
N ASP A 95 -9.42 -12.19 9.73
CA ASP A 95 -9.81 -10.79 9.96
C ASP A 95 -8.73 -9.80 9.48
N ASN A 96 -7.45 -10.07 9.76
CA ASN A 96 -6.36 -9.26 9.22
C ASN A 96 -6.18 -9.51 7.71
N ARG A 97 -6.16 -10.78 7.30
CA ARG A 97 -5.87 -11.14 5.90
C ARG A 97 -6.91 -10.63 4.92
N THR A 98 -8.19 -10.62 5.29
CA THR A 98 -9.27 -10.09 4.44
C THR A 98 -9.15 -8.58 4.26
N SER A 99 -8.53 -7.86 5.19
CA SER A 99 -8.22 -6.44 5.01
C SER A 99 -7.06 -6.25 4.01
N ASP A 100 -6.00 -7.04 4.14
CA ASP A 100 -4.80 -6.99 3.27
C ASP A 100 -5.09 -7.37 1.81
N LEU A 101 -6.12 -8.18 1.58
CA LEU A 101 -6.53 -8.60 0.23
C LEU A 101 -7.28 -7.50 -0.54
N SER A 102 -7.61 -6.38 0.12
CA SER A 102 -8.20 -5.21 -0.55
C SER A 102 -7.12 -4.18 -0.88
N PHE A 103 -7.35 -3.40 -1.92
CA PHE A 103 -6.46 -2.31 -2.33
C PHE A 103 -7.24 -1.01 -2.50
N PHE A 104 -6.54 0.12 -2.58
CA PHE A 104 -7.16 1.42 -2.75
C PHE A 104 -7.53 1.69 -4.23
N ASP A 105 -8.66 2.36 -4.42
CA ASP A 105 -8.98 3.10 -5.63
C ASP A 105 -8.29 4.45 -5.54
N ASP A 106 -7.12 4.57 -6.18
CA ASP A 106 -6.27 5.76 -6.07
C ASP A 106 -7.00 7.04 -6.49
N ALA A 107 -7.89 6.96 -7.49
CA ALA A 107 -8.64 8.12 -7.98
C ALA A 107 -9.73 8.56 -6.99
N LYS A 108 -10.37 7.64 -6.28
CA LYS A 108 -11.28 8.00 -5.18
C LYS A 108 -10.51 8.47 -3.96
N LEU A 109 -9.41 7.80 -3.64
CA LEU A 109 -8.58 8.12 -2.47
C LEU A 109 -8.04 9.53 -2.56
N SER A 110 -7.42 9.87 -3.70
CA SER A 110 -6.91 11.22 -4.00
C SER A 110 -7.99 12.28 -3.81
N ARG A 111 -9.15 12.11 -4.46
CA ARG A 111 -10.28 13.06 -4.33
C ARG A 111 -10.81 13.19 -2.90
N MET A 112 -10.80 12.12 -2.11
CA MET A 112 -11.24 12.18 -0.72
C MET A 112 -10.19 12.81 0.20
N LEU A 113 -8.90 12.59 -0.06
CA LEU A 113 -7.82 13.28 0.65
C LEU A 113 -7.87 14.80 0.43
N ASP A 114 -8.21 15.25 -0.78
CA ASP A 114 -8.43 16.69 -1.04
C ASP A 114 -9.57 17.28 -0.20
N GLN A 115 -10.60 16.47 0.09
CA GLN A 115 -11.77 16.90 0.88
C GLN A 115 -11.51 16.90 2.39
N CYS A 116 -10.52 16.16 2.87
CA CYS A 116 -10.17 16.06 4.29
C CYS A 116 -9.51 17.33 4.85
N GLY A 117 -8.90 18.18 4.01
CA GLY A 117 -8.28 19.44 4.43
C GLY A 117 -7.24 19.23 5.55
N GLU A 118 -7.36 19.98 6.65
CA GLU A 118 -6.44 19.90 7.80
C GLU A 118 -6.43 18.51 8.49
N LEU A 119 -7.47 17.70 8.29
CA LEU A 119 -7.57 16.36 8.88
C LEU A 119 -6.69 15.31 8.17
N ASN A 120 -6.02 15.69 7.07
CA ASN A 120 -5.09 14.81 6.35
C ASN A 120 -3.97 14.24 7.25
N ALA A 121 -3.54 14.97 8.27
CA ALA A 121 -2.55 14.45 9.23
C ALA A 121 -3.05 13.24 10.05
N ALA A 122 -4.36 13.00 10.12
CA ALA A 122 -4.98 11.93 10.90
C ALA A 122 -5.40 10.71 10.06
N VAL A 123 -5.28 10.76 8.73
CA VAL A 123 -5.75 9.67 7.84
C VAL A 123 -4.80 8.47 7.77
N GLY A 124 -3.61 8.59 8.36
CA GLY A 124 -2.64 7.49 8.47
C GLY A 124 -1.62 7.39 7.33
N PHE A 125 -1.58 8.38 6.44
CA PHE A 125 -0.53 8.55 5.43
C PHE A 125 0.48 9.62 5.87
N THR A 126 1.73 9.49 5.46
CA THR A 126 2.72 10.57 5.64
C THR A 126 2.42 11.75 4.72
N PRO A 127 2.91 12.96 5.02
CA PRO A 127 2.75 14.11 4.12
C PRO A 127 3.29 13.84 2.71
N GLU A 128 4.39 13.10 2.60
CA GLU A 128 4.99 12.71 1.33
C GLU A 128 4.10 11.74 0.55
N GLU A 129 3.53 10.72 1.22
CA GLU A 129 2.59 9.79 0.60
C GLU A 129 1.32 10.50 0.10
N ILE A 130 0.80 11.45 0.88
CA ILE A 130 -0.36 12.26 0.48
C ILE A 130 -0.01 13.08 -0.75
N ALA A 131 1.13 13.77 -0.75
CA ALA A 131 1.57 14.56 -1.88
C ALA A 131 1.70 13.73 -3.17
N GLU A 132 2.23 12.50 -3.07
CA GLU A 132 2.30 11.56 -4.21
C GLU A 132 0.91 11.11 -4.69
N LEU A 133 -0.02 10.82 -3.78
CA LEU A 133 -1.39 10.39 -4.10
C LEU A 133 -2.25 11.51 -4.69
N THR A 134 -2.01 12.76 -4.30
CA THR A 134 -2.72 13.95 -4.80
C THR A 134 -1.99 14.65 -5.95
N ALA A 135 -0.80 14.21 -6.31
CA ALA A 135 -0.01 14.82 -7.39
C ALA A 135 -0.77 14.73 -8.72
N ASN A 136 -1.06 15.88 -9.31
CA ASN A 136 -1.63 15.95 -10.64
C ASN A 136 -0.50 15.65 -11.65
N PRO A 137 -0.68 14.72 -12.60
CA PRO A 137 0.36 14.45 -13.61
C PRO A 137 0.66 15.66 -14.52
N ASP A 138 -0.22 16.66 -14.53
CA ASP A 138 -0.04 17.94 -15.23
C ASP A 138 0.54 19.06 -14.35
N ASP A 139 0.64 18.86 -13.02
CA ASP A 139 1.38 19.78 -12.16
C ASP A 139 2.88 19.54 -12.38
N PRO A 140 3.68 20.59 -12.62
CA PRO A 140 5.11 20.43 -12.77
C PRO A 140 5.65 19.87 -11.46
N ALA A 141 6.04 18.60 -11.48
CA ALA A 141 6.84 18.01 -10.42
C ALA A 141 7.99 18.98 -10.13
N GLU A 142 8.20 19.36 -8.87
CA GLU A 142 9.38 20.13 -8.50
C GLU A 142 10.60 19.38 -9.06
N GLU A 143 11.28 20.01 -10.02
CA GLU A 143 12.39 19.40 -10.74
C GLU A 143 13.52 19.13 -9.75
N ILE A 144 13.62 17.89 -9.28
CA ILE A 144 14.91 17.32 -8.94
C ILE A 144 15.66 17.28 -10.29
N PRO A 145 16.82 17.96 -10.43
CA PRO A 145 17.42 18.16 -11.74
C PRO A 145 17.80 16.80 -12.35
N ALA A 146 16.99 16.38 -13.32
CA ALA A 146 17.28 15.21 -14.13
C ALA A 146 18.40 15.57 -15.10
N LYS A 147 19.54 14.89 -14.97
CA LYS A 147 20.54 14.86 -16.05
C LYS A 147 19.91 14.15 -17.25
N ASP A 148 19.83 14.93 -18.32
CA ASP A 148 19.52 14.58 -19.70
C ASP A 148 19.81 13.13 -20.09
N SER A 149 18.82 12.47 -20.71
CA SER A 149 19.10 11.40 -21.66
C SER A 149 17.90 11.16 -22.58
N GLY A 150 18.16 11.30 -23.88
CA GLY A 150 17.22 11.12 -24.96
C GLY A 150 16.56 9.74 -25.02
N GLN A 151 15.57 9.67 -25.91
CA GLN A 151 14.76 8.49 -26.25
C GLN A 151 15.60 7.20 -26.35
N GLY A 152 15.66 6.47 -25.24
CA GLY A 152 16.13 5.09 -25.14
C GLY A 152 15.10 4.28 -24.38
N GLU A 153 14.93 3.01 -24.73
CA GLU A 153 14.04 2.12 -23.98
C GLU A 153 14.54 1.99 -22.54
N ILE A 154 13.72 2.43 -21.60
CA ILE A 154 14.04 2.34 -20.16
C ILE A 154 13.88 0.88 -19.73
N PRO A 155 14.91 0.27 -19.11
CA PRO A 155 14.85 -1.13 -18.67
C PRO A 155 13.93 -1.31 -17.46
N PHE A 156 13.46 -2.54 -17.26
CA PHE A 156 12.69 -2.91 -16.08
C PHE A 156 13.59 -3.07 -14.84
N ALA A 157 13.03 -2.87 -13.65
CA ALA A 157 13.73 -3.11 -12.40
C ALA A 157 14.02 -4.61 -12.22
N GLU A 158 15.21 -4.95 -11.74
CA GLU A 158 15.55 -6.30 -11.32
C GLU A 158 14.93 -6.58 -9.93
N GLU A 159 14.29 -7.74 -9.76
CA GLU A 159 13.59 -8.11 -8.53
C GLU A 159 14.47 -8.94 -7.58
N LEU A 160 14.25 -8.79 -6.27
CA LEU A 160 14.87 -9.64 -5.26
C LEU A 160 14.15 -11.00 -5.20
N LEU A 161 14.78 -12.03 -5.74
CA LEU A 161 14.32 -13.42 -5.71
C LEU A 161 14.99 -14.23 -4.59
N GLU A 162 14.22 -15.08 -3.90
CA GLU A 162 14.68 -15.93 -2.79
C GLU A 162 15.77 -16.95 -3.18
N SER A 163 15.87 -17.28 -4.48
CA SER A 163 16.86 -18.23 -5.01
C SER A 163 18.26 -17.66 -5.19
N HIS A 164 18.45 -16.34 -5.03
CA HIS A 164 19.74 -15.68 -5.14
C HIS A 164 20.27 -15.23 -3.78
N ASN A 165 21.58 -15.02 -3.70
CA ASN A 165 22.24 -14.50 -2.51
C ASN A 165 22.55 -13.01 -2.69
N TYR A 166 22.42 -12.24 -1.62
CA TYR A 166 22.57 -10.79 -1.64
C TYR A 166 23.49 -10.29 -0.55
N VAL A 167 24.18 -9.19 -0.85
CA VAL A 167 24.82 -8.31 0.12
C VAL A 167 24.16 -6.94 -0.05
N VAL A 168 23.60 -6.39 1.03
CA VAL A 168 22.90 -5.11 1.01
C VAL A 168 23.81 -4.01 1.54
N LEU A 169 23.98 -2.95 0.75
CA LEU A 169 24.68 -1.73 1.17
C LEU A 169 23.66 -0.72 1.70
N TYR A 170 23.87 -0.26 2.93
CA TYR A 170 23.03 0.72 3.59
C TYR A 170 23.74 2.07 3.64
N PHE A 171 23.02 3.13 3.24
CA PHE A 171 23.51 4.50 3.24
C PHE A 171 22.59 5.35 4.12
N ASN A 172 23.14 5.96 5.17
CA ASN A 172 22.37 6.80 6.09
C ASN A 172 22.41 8.30 5.73
N ASN A 173 23.05 8.65 4.61
CA ASN A 173 23.15 10.02 4.13
C ASN A 173 23.08 10.06 2.59
N SER A 174 22.60 11.19 2.08
CA SER A 174 22.36 11.41 0.65
C SER A 174 23.63 11.58 -0.18
N VAL A 175 24.73 12.02 0.44
CA VAL A 175 26.01 12.23 -0.25
C VAL A 175 26.64 10.90 -0.65
N ASP A 176 26.71 9.95 0.28
CA ASP A 176 27.24 8.62 0.03
C ASP A 176 26.34 7.84 -0.93
N TRP A 177 25.02 8.04 -0.83
CA TRP A 177 24.06 7.47 -1.78
C TRP A 177 24.30 8.00 -3.21
N LEU A 178 24.50 9.31 -3.38
CA LEU A 178 24.77 9.90 -4.69
C LEU A 178 26.09 9.39 -5.29
N GLN A 179 27.13 9.21 -4.46
CA GLN A 179 28.38 8.58 -4.88
C GLN A 179 28.16 7.13 -5.31
N ALA A 180 27.37 6.36 -4.55
CA ALA A 180 27.03 4.99 -4.90
C ALA A 180 26.25 4.91 -6.22
N GLN A 181 25.28 5.81 -6.44
CA GLN A 181 24.56 5.90 -7.72
C GLN A 181 25.53 6.10 -8.90
N THR A 182 26.52 6.96 -8.73
CA THR A 182 27.54 7.24 -9.76
C THR A 182 28.46 6.04 -9.97
N LEU A 183 29.03 5.49 -8.89
CA LEU A 183 29.97 4.37 -8.93
C LEU A 183 29.34 3.11 -9.54
N PHE A 184 28.11 2.81 -9.15
CA PHE A 184 27.39 1.64 -9.63
C PHE A 184 26.57 1.92 -10.90
N ASN A 185 26.65 3.13 -11.46
CA ASN A 185 25.90 3.54 -12.64
C ASN A 185 24.42 3.17 -12.54
N LEU A 186 23.78 3.50 -11.40
CA LEU A 186 22.39 3.15 -11.15
C LEU A 186 21.49 3.98 -12.07
N GLN A 187 20.71 3.29 -12.90
CA GLN A 187 19.86 3.91 -13.91
C GLN A 187 18.41 4.02 -13.42
N SER A 188 17.65 4.90 -14.08
CA SER A 188 16.20 4.87 -13.96
C SER A 188 15.67 3.58 -14.59
N VAL A 189 14.78 2.91 -13.88
CA VAL A 189 14.10 1.69 -14.30
C VAL A 189 12.60 1.86 -14.11
N LYS A 190 11.82 1.13 -14.90
CA LYS A 190 10.37 1.02 -14.72
C LYS A 190 10.01 -0.23 -13.92
N GLU A 191 8.93 -0.16 -13.16
CA GLU A 191 8.41 -1.32 -12.42
C GLU A 191 7.90 -2.42 -13.38
N PRO A 192 8.28 -3.69 -13.18
CA PRO A 192 7.66 -4.81 -13.87
C PRO A 192 6.16 -4.89 -13.54
N GLY A 193 5.29 -4.93 -14.55
CA GLY A 193 3.84 -5.08 -14.33
C GLY A 193 3.06 -3.78 -14.16
N ALA A 194 3.64 -2.62 -14.49
CA ALA A 194 2.92 -1.35 -14.48
C ALA A 194 1.66 -1.39 -15.39
N LYS A 195 0.53 -0.87 -14.89
CA LYS A 195 -0.76 -0.84 -15.62
C LYS A 195 -0.61 -0.07 -16.95
N PRO A 196 -1.35 -0.44 -18.02
CA PRO A 196 -1.32 0.30 -19.28
C PRO A 196 -1.67 1.78 -19.05
N GLY A 197 -0.77 2.69 -19.44
CA GLY A 197 -0.93 4.14 -19.27
C GLY A 197 -0.27 4.73 -18.03
N TYR A 198 0.32 3.90 -17.15
CA TYR A 198 1.05 4.37 -15.98
C TYR A 198 2.47 3.77 -15.97
N VAL A 199 3.50 4.60 -15.85
CA VAL A 199 4.90 4.16 -15.82
C VAL A 199 5.56 4.72 -14.56
N HIS A 200 5.53 3.95 -13.47
CA HIS A 200 6.35 4.26 -12.30
C HIS A 200 7.82 4.10 -12.65
N ARG A 201 8.59 5.16 -12.40
CA ARG A 201 10.04 5.20 -12.58
C ARG A 201 10.72 5.31 -11.23
N GLY A 202 11.73 4.49 -11.01
CA GLY A 202 12.57 4.53 -9.83
C GLY A 202 14.04 4.33 -10.19
N ILE A 203 14.93 4.50 -9.23
CA ILE A 203 16.34 4.12 -9.40
C ILE A 203 16.43 2.60 -9.23
N GLY A 204 17.02 1.90 -10.20
CA GLY A 204 17.25 0.45 -10.12
C GLY A 204 18.28 0.12 -9.06
N ARG A 205 17.84 -0.31 -7.87
CA ARG A 205 18.72 -0.57 -6.71
C ARG A 205 19.31 -1.98 -6.69
N VAL A 206 18.75 -2.89 -7.47
CA VAL A 206 19.23 -4.28 -7.61
C VAL A 206 20.08 -4.37 -8.87
N ILE A 207 21.33 -4.77 -8.71
CA ILE A 207 22.30 -4.91 -9.81
C ILE A 207 23.05 -6.24 -9.68
N ASN A 208 23.59 -6.75 -10.79
CA ASN A 208 24.41 -7.95 -10.78
C ASN A 208 25.67 -7.75 -9.90
N GLY A 209 25.86 -8.62 -8.90
CA GLY A 209 26.94 -8.50 -7.93
C GLY A 209 28.35 -8.58 -8.53
N ALA A 210 28.57 -9.40 -9.56
CA ALA A 210 29.87 -9.48 -10.23
C ALA A 210 30.21 -8.17 -10.98
N ALA A 211 29.21 -7.56 -11.62
CA ALA A 211 29.36 -6.25 -12.25
C ALA A 211 29.66 -5.14 -11.23
N ALA A 212 28.99 -5.18 -10.08
CA ALA A 212 29.24 -4.23 -8.98
C ALA A 212 30.66 -4.35 -8.43
N LEU A 213 31.15 -5.58 -8.19
CA LEU A 213 32.51 -5.84 -7.71
C LEU A 213 33.57 -5.36 -8.71
N ASN A 214 33.37 -5.63 -10.00
CA ASN A 214 34.28 -5.16 -11.04
C ASN A 214 34.36 -3.62 -11.06
N ARG A 215 33.23 -2.92 -10.89
CA ARG A 215 33.22 -1.45 -10.82
C ARG A 215 34.01 -0.92 -9.62
N ILE A 216 33.90 -1.57 -8.46
CA ILE A 216 34.68 -1.21 -7.27
C ILE A 216 36.18 -1.41 -7.52
N LEU A 217 36.55 -2.54 -8.10
CA LEU A 217 37.96 -2.89 -8.34
C LEU A 217 38.64 -1.97 -9.38
N HIS A 218 37.89 -1.51 -10.38
CA HIS A 218 38.42 -0.67 -11.47
C HIS A 218 38.16 0.84 -11.29
N ALA A 219 37.47 1.26 -10.23
CA ALA A 219 37.22 2.68 -9.94
C ALA A 219 38.53 3.49 -9.72
N GLY A 220 39.63 2.83 -9.37
CA GLY A 220 40.94 3.45 -9.18
C GLY A 220 41.78 3.63 -10.45
N GLU A 221 41.45 2.97 -11.56
CA GLU A 221 42.28 2.97 -12.78
C GLU A 221 41.94 4.13 -13.74
N ASN A 222 40.73 4.68 -13.65
CA ASN A 222 40.28 5.78 -14.51
C ASN A 222 40.77 7.18 -14.07
N ASN A 223 41.53 7.28 -12.98
CA ASN A 223 42.04 8.56 -12.46
C ASN A 223 43.52 8.84 -12.76
N THR A 224 44.18 7.98 -13.54
CA THR A 224 45.53 8.23 -14.07
C THR A 224 45.46 8.62 -15.54
N VAL A 225 45.03 9.85 -15.83
CA VAL A 225 45.32 10.48 -17.12
C VAL A 225 46.64 11.25 -16.99
N GLU A 226 47.56 10.87 -17.88
CA GLU A 226 48.91 11.35 -18.11
C GLU A 226 49.19 12.81 -17.70
N VAL A 227 50.12 12.98 -16.74
CA VAL A 227 50.95 14.19 -16.69
C VAL A 227 52.06 14.01 -17.71
N ALA A 228 51.77 14.31 -18.97
CA ALA A 228 52.81 14.45 -19.99
C ALA A 228 53.46 15.84 -19.84
N LYS A 229 54.79 15.82 -19.61
CA LYS A 229 55.69 16.98 -19.62
C LYS A 229 55.86 17.55 -21.02
#